data_AF-A0A133U809-F1
#
_entry.id   AF-A0A133U809-F1
#
_cell.length_a   1.000
_cell.length_b   1.000
_cell.length_c   1.000
_cell.angle_alpha   90.00
_cell.angle_beta   90.00
_cell.angle_gamma   90.00
#
_symmetry.space_group_name_H-M   'P 1'
#
loop_
_entity.id
_entity.type
_entity.pdbx_description
1 polymer ?
#
loop_
_entity_poly.entity_id
_entity_poly.type
_entity_poly.pdbx_seq_one_letter_code
_entity_poly.pdbx_strand_id
1 'polypeptide(L)'
;EIDELEEFITDVPKKINEGIKNGEKVIIEGSQGFGLSLYFGTYPYVTSKDVTASSLAADVGVGPTSVDEVVLVFKSFVSRVGAGPFPTEMSPEEAEAKGIAETATVTGRKRRIGEFDFDLANRSAMINGATQLALTNVDRLFDGNKGVKEYEELTKDAKKFIEKVEQNIGTPVTLVSTGPDTEDTLDLRSEKL
;
A
#
# COMPACT_ATOMS: atom_id res chain seq x y z
N GLU A 1 32.34 -14.48 -8.32
CA GLU A 1 30.96 -14.99 -8.27
C GLU A 1 30.66 -15.46 -6.85
N ILE A 2 29.39 -15.58 -6.48
CA ILE A 2 28.97 -16.14 -5.19
C ILE A 2 28.34 -17.49 -5.55
N ASP A 3 29.09 -18.58 -5.33
CA ASP A 3 28.74 -19.94 -5.80
C ASP A 3 27.37 -20.39 -5.27
N GLU A 4 27.03 -19.98 -4.04
CA GLU A 4 25.75 -20.27 -3.40
C GLU A 4 24.55 -19.62 -4.11
N LEU A 5 24.78 -18.64 -4.98
CA LEU A 5 23.72 -17.95 -5.73
C LEU A 5 23.56 -18.46 -7.16
N GLU A 6 24.51 -19.26 -7.68
CA GLU A 6 24.59 -19.62 -9.10
C GLU A 6 23.30 -20.27 -9.61
N GLU A 7 22.69 -21.18 -8.82
CA GLU A 7 21.47 -21.89 -9.20
C GLU A 7 20.22 -21.00 -9.27
N PHE A 8 20.26 -19.80 -8.68
CA PHE A 8 19.14 -18.87 -8.64
C PHE A 8 19.26 -17.76 -9.71
N ILE A 9 20.41 -17.66 -10.40
CA ILE A 9 20.63 -16.61 -11.41
C ILE A 9 19.71 -16.85 -12.61
N THR A 10 18.97 -15.80 -12.99
CA THR A 10 18.14 -15.81 -14.19
C THR A 10 18.03 -14.42 -14.80
N ASP A 11 17.61 -14.35 -16.06
CA ASP A 11 17.30 -13.10 -16.75
C ASP A 11 15.84 -12.71 -16.44
N VAL A 12 15.67 -11.97 -15.34
CA VAL A 12 14.36 -11.52 -14.85
C VAL A 12 13.63 -10.67 -15.91
N PRO A 13 14.25 -9.62 -16.51
CA PRO A 13 13.60 -8.84 -17.57
C PRO A 13 13.11 -9.70 -18.73
N LYS A 14 13.94 -10.64 -19.23
CA LYS A 14 13.54 -11.52 -20.33
C LYS A 14 12.34 -12.39 -19.94
N LYS A 15 12.40 -13.07 -18.79
CA LYS A 15 11.34 -13.97 -18.33
C LYS A 15 10.01 -13.25 -18.15
N ILE A 16 10.04 -12.06 -17.54
CA ILE A 16 8.82 -11.25 -17.32
C ILE A 16 8.23 -10.79 -18.66
N ASN A 17 9.05 -10.23 -19.56
CA ASN A 17 8.54 -9.73 -20.84
C ASN A 17 8.05 -10.85 -21.77
N GLU A 18 8.64 -12.05 -21.71
CA GLU A 18 8.12 -13.24 -22.41
C GLU A 18 6.76 -13.66 -21.83
N GLY A 19 6.61 -13.68 -20.50
CA GLY A 19 5.33 -13.96 -19.84
C GLY A 19 4.24 -12.96 -20.24
N ILE A 20 4.54 -11.65 -20.19
CA ILE A 20 3.64 -10.58 -20.64
C ILE A 20 3.23 -10.81 -22.11
N LYS A 21 4.19 -11.08 -22.99
CA LYS A 21 3.93 -11.33 -24.42
C LYS A 21 3.04 -12.56 -24.64
N ASN A 22 3.16 -13.58 -23.79
CA ASN A 22 2.36 -14.79 -23.85
C ASN A 22 0.97 -14.64 -23.20
N GLY A 23 0.63 -13.47 -22.68
CA GLY A 23 -0.64 -13.20 -22.00
C GLY A 23 -0.70 -13.76 -20.57
N GLU A 24 0.44 -14.05 -19.96
CA GLU A 24 0.52 -14.44 -18.55
C GLU A 24 0.33 -13.22 -17.64
N LYS A 25 -0.23 -13.45 -16.44
CA LYS A 25 -0.36 -12.41 -15.42
C LYS A 25 0.94 -12.28 -14.65
N VAL A 26 1.48 -11.06 -14.61
CA VAL A 26 2.67 -10.70 -13.82
C VAL A 26 2.26 -9.75 -12.70
N ILE A 27 2.65 -10.07 -11.47
CA ILE A 27 2.50 -9.20 -10.30
C ILE A 27 3.88 -8.72 -9.88
N ILE A 28 4.04 -7.40 -9.75
CA ILE A 28 5.26 -6.77 -9.28
C ILE A 28 4.95 -6.19 -7.90
N GLU A 29 5.65 -6.69 -6.87
CA GLU A 29 5.53 -6.15 -5.52
C GLU A 29 6.61 -5.09 -5.26
N GLY A 30 6.20 -3.97 -4.68
CA GLY A 30 7.07 -2.86 -4.35
C GLY A 30 7.52 -2.81 -2.90
N SER A 31 8.66 -2.15 -2.68
CA SER A 31 9.02 -1.60 -1.38
C SER A 31 9.63 -0.20 -1.60
N GLN A 32 9.48 0.78 -0.72
CA GLN A 32 8.69 0.90 0.49
C GLN A 32 7.36 1.63 0.18
N GLY A 33 6.95 2.62 0.98
CA GLY A 33 5.78 3.47 0.71
C GLY A 33 6.16 4.87 0.23
N PHE A 34 5.27 5.52 -0.53
CA PHE A 34 5.52 6.80 -1.22
C PHE A 34 6.17 7.90 -0.36
N GLY A 35 5.77 8.05 0.92
CA GLY A 35 6.35 9.04 1.83
C GLY A 35 7.86 8.88 2.10
N LEU A 36 8.43 7.72 1.74
CA LEU A 36 9.84 7.39 1.81
C LEU A 36 10.56 7.44 0.45
N SER A 37 9.90 7.84 -0.64
CA SER A 37 10.56 8.06 -1.93
C SER A 37 11.75 9.00 -1.79
N LEU A 38 12.90 8.65 -2.38
CA LEU A 38 14.07 9.51 -2.42
C LEU A 38 13.80 10.89 -3.05
N TYR A 39 12.90 10.95 -4.04
CA TYR A 39 12.62 12.16 -4.82
C TYR A 39 11.40 12.93 -4.30
N PHE A 40 10.36 12.22 -3.90
CA PHE A 40 9.05 12.81 -3.61
C PHE A 40 8.63 12.68 -2.15
N GLY A 41 9.40 11.95 -1.35
CA GLY A 41 9.17 11.76 0.06
C GLY A 41 9.71 12.91 0.92
N THR A 42 9.73 12.67 2.22
CA THR A 42 10.13 13.67 3.23
C THR A 42 11.65 13.77 3.42
N TYR A 43 12.40 14.10 2.36
CA TYR A 43 13.86 14.20 2.41
C TYR A 43 14.34 15.13 3.56
N PRO A 44 15.36 14.75 4.36
CA PRO A 44 16.25 13.59 4.21
C PRO A 44 15.74 12.29 4.85
N TYR A 45 14.51 12.25 5.37
CA TYR A 45 13.94 11.11 6.09
C TYR A 45 13.26 10.11 5.13
N VAL A 46 14.02 9.65 4.14
CA VAL A 46 13.57 8.81 3.03
C VAL A 46 14.46 7.58 2.87
N THR A 47 14.05 6.64 2.03
CA THR A 47 14.90 5.53 1.62
C THR A 47 15.94 5.98 0.59
N SER A 48 16.87 5.11 0.23
CA SER A 48 17.99 5.43 -0.67
C SER A 48 17.64 5.35 -2.16
N LYS A 49 16.36 5.22 -2.50
CA LYS A 49 15.87 5.04 -3.86
C LYS A 49 14.44 5.57 -3.99
N ASP A 50 14.01 5.85 -5.21
CA ASP A 50 12.59 6.04 -5.45
C ASP A 50 11.81 4.72 -5.35
N VAL A 51 10.55 4.84 -4.96
CA VAL A 51 9.64 3.72 -4.64
C VAL A 51 8.31 3.85 -5.38
N THR A 52 8.24 4.72 -6.40
CA THR A 52 7.05 4.85 -7.24
C THR A 52 6.88 3.65 -8.17
N ALA A 53 5.66 3.44 -8.66
CA ALA A 53 5.31 2.38 -9.60
C ALA A 53 6.24 2.36 -10.83
N SER A 54 6.63 3.53 -11.35
CA SER A 54 7.58 3.61 -12.47
C SER A 54 8.97 3.10 -12.11
N SER A 55 9.48 3.42 -10.91
CA SER A 55 10.76 2.88 -10.44
C SER A 55 10.69 1.38 -10.22
N LEU A 56 9.56 0.87 -9.69
CA LEU A 56 9.34 -0.56 -9.50
C LEU A 56 9.24 -1.32 -10.82
N ALA A 57 8.60 -0.76 -11.84
CA ALA A 57 8.57 -1.34 -13.19
C ALA A 57 9.99 -1.39 -13.80
N ALA A 58 10.78 -0.33 -13.61
CA ALA A 58 12.17 -0.28 -14.07
C ALA A 58 13.05 -1.34 -13.39
N ASP A 59 12.82 -1.62 -12.10
CA ASP A 59 13.60 -2.62 -11.33
C ASP A 59 13.54 -4.02 -11.93
N VAL A 60 12.40 -4.38 -12.51
CA VAL A 60 12.17 -5.69 -13.10
C VAL A 60 12.28 -5.67 -14.63
N GLY A 61 12.65 -4.54 -15.22
CA GLY A 61 12.84 -4.38 -16.66
C GLY A 61 11.54 -4.38 -17.47
N VAL A 62 10.45 -3.85 -16.91
CA VAL A 62 9.17 -3.70 -17.61
C VAL A 62 9.03 -2.26 -18.12
N GLY A 63 8.73 -2.13 -19.41
CA GLY A 63 8.46 -0.82 -20.02
C GLY A 63 7.17 -0.20 -19.48
N PRO A 64 7.07 1.14 -19.34
CA PRO A 64 5.90 1.78 -18.74
C PRO A 64 4.61 1.55 -19.54
N THR A 65 4.70 1.33 -20.85
CA THR A 65 3.54 1.03 -21.72
C THR A 65 3.01 -0.40 -21.56
N SER A 66 3.69 -1.24 -20.78
CA SER A 66 3.29 -2.63 -20.49
C SER A 66 2.72 -2.80 -19.09
N VAL A 67 2.50 -1.70 -18.35
CA VAL A 67 1.86 -1.71 -17.04
C VAL A 67 0.38 -1.42 -17.20
N ASP A 68 -0.47 -2.41 -16.94
CA ASP A 68 -1.93 -2.29 -17.06
C ASP A 68 -2.58 -1.71 -15.79
N GLU A 69 -2.14 -2.17 -14.62
CA GLU A 69 -2.74 -1.82 -13.33
C GLU A 69 -1.67 -1.34 -12.34
N VAL A 70 -2.02 -0.30 -11.56
CA VAL A 70 -1.23 0.19 -10.43
C VAL A 70 -2.12 0.24 -9.20
N VAL A 71 -1.91 -0.72 -8.29
CA VAL A 71 -2.65 -0.80 -7.02
C VAL A 71 -1.85 -0.11 -5.92
N LEU A 72 -2.39 0.96 -5.34
CA LEU A 72 -1.81 1.59 -4.16
C LEU A 72 -2.42 1.04 -2.87
N VAL A 73 -1.56 0.55 -1.98
CA VAL A 73 -1.97 0.04 -0.67
C VAL A 73 -1.89 1.16 0.36
N PHE A 74 -3.03 1.48 0.96
CA PHE A 74 -3.13 2.37 2.11
C PHE A 74 -3.62 1.59 3.33
N LYS A 75 -3.05 1.90 4.50
CA LYS A 75 -3.67 1.55 5.77
C LYS A 75 -4.75 2.58 6.09
N SER A 76 -5.78 2.17 6.82
CA SER A 76 -6.83 3.06 7.36
C SER A 76 -6.27 4.18 8.26
N PHE A 77 -5.07 4.02 8.80
CA PHE A 77 -4.30 5.01 9.55
C PHE A 77 -2.82 4.98 9.12
N VAL A 78 -2.11 6.10 9.27
CA VAL A 78 -0.71 6.19 8.82
C VAL A 78 0.22 5.70 9.94
N SER A 79 1.30 5.01 9.56
CA SER A 79 2.35 4.61 10.50
C SER A 79 3.73 5.02 9.97
N ARG A 80 4.61 5.50 10.85
CA ARG A 80 5.98 5.91 10.51
C ARG A 80 6.99 5.30 11.48
N VAL A 81 8.11 4.84 10.95
CA VAL A 81 9.26 4.38 11.76
C VAL A 81 10.35 5.45 11.72
N GLY A 82 10.86 5.82 12.89
CA GLY A 82 11.94 6.79 13.01
C GLY A 82 11.48 8.26 12.90
N ALA A 83 12.45 9.14 12.66
CA ALA A 83 12.25 10.58 12.63
C ALA A 83 11.56 11.06 11.33
N GLY A 84 11.29 12.36 11.28
CA GLY A 84 10.77 13.09 10.12
C GLY A 84 9.33 13.59 10.31
N PRO A 85 8.88 14.52 9.45
CA PRO A 85 7.58 15.16 9.58
C PRO A 85 6.44 14.14 9.54
N PHE A 86 5.45 14.32 10.40
CA PHE A 86 4.24 13.50 10.41
C PHE A 86 3.04 14.36 10.81
N PRO A 87 2.40 15.05 9.85
CA PRO A 87 1.41 16.08 10.14
C PRO A 87 0.19 15.56 10.91
N THR A 88 -0.20 14.31 10.69
CA THR A 88 -1.38 13.69 11.32
C THR A 88 -1.04 12.83 12.53
N GLU A 89 0.20 12.92 13.05
CA GLU A 89 0.65 12.12 14.19
C GLU A 89 -0.21 12.38 15.44
N MET A 90 -0.64 11.30 16.06
CA MET A 90 -1.30 11.31 17.37
C MET A 90 -0.30 10.90 18.46
N SER A 91 -0.65 11.18 19.72
CA SER A 91 0.18 10.75 20.85
C SER A 91 0.24 9.21 20.95
N PRO A 92 1.34 8.65 21.48
CA PRO A 92 1.43 7.22 21.74
C PRO A 92 0.29 6.68 22.61
N GLU A 93 -0.14 7.46 23.60
CA GLU A 93 -1.24 7.11 24.51
C GLU A 93 -2.58 7.02 23.77
N GLU A 94 -2.85 7.93 22.83
CA GLU A 94 -4.05 7.86 21.97
C GLU A 94 -4.02 6.65 21.04
N ALA A 95 -2.85 6.31 20.47
CA ALA A 95 -2.70 5.14 19.61
C ALA A 95 -2.89 3.82 20.40
N GLU A 96 -2.40 3.76 21.65
CA GLU A 96 -2.60 2.64 22.55
C GLU A 96 -4.07 2.52 22.98
N ALA A 97 -4.72 3.63 23.34
CA ALA A 97 -6.13 3.66 23.72
C ALA A 97 -7.05 3.22 22.56
N LYS A 98 -6.69 3.54 21.31
CA LYS A 98 -7.39 3.10 20.10
C LYS A 98 -7.04 1.67 19.65
N GLY A 99 -6.08 0.98 20.30
CA GLY A 99 -5.65 -0.37 19.90
C GLY A 99 -4.90 -0.44 18.55
N ILE A 100 -4.50 0.71 17.99
CA ILE A 100 -3.84 0.81 16.68
C ILE A 100 -2.33 0.98 16.77
N ALA A 101 -1.76 1.03 17.98
CA ALA A 101 -0.32 1.01 18.19
C ALA A 101 0.35 -0.17 17.45
N GLU A 102 1.52 0.07 16.86
CA GLU A 102 2.27 -0.93 16.09
C GLU A 102 3.76 -0.96 16.52
N THR A 103 4.38 -2.13 16.41
CA THR A 103 5.82 -2.32 16.61
C THR A 103 6.46 -2.84 15.34
N ALA A 104 7.62 -2.30 14.96
CA ALA A 104 8.37 -2.75 13.79
C ALA A 104 8.91 -4.18 14.01
N THR A 105 8.62 -5.08 13.06
CA THR A 105 8.98 -6.51 13.14
C THR A 105 10.49 -6.75 13.18
N VAL A 106 11.27 -5.99 12.41
CA VAL A 106 12.74 -6.18 12.33
C VAL A 106 13.47 -5.48 13.47
N THR A 107 13.14 -4.22 13.77
CA THR A 107 13.92 -3.42 14.73
C THR A 107 13.33 -3.38 16.14
N GLY A 108 12.13 -3.89 16.36
CA GLY A 108 11.41 -3.80 17.64
C GLY A 108 11.02 -2.37 18.07
N ARG A 109 11.14 -1.38 17.19
CA ARG A 109 10.83 0.03 17.52
C ARG A 109 9.33 0.27 17.44
N LYS A 110 8.75 0.98 18.42
CA LYS A 110 7.37 1.48 18.34
C LYS A 110 7.23 2.37 17.10
N ARG A 111 6.16 2.16 16.33
CA ARG A 111 5.80 3.03 15.21
C ARG A 111 5.06 4.24 15.73
N ARG A 112 5.35 5.40 15.17
CA ARG A 112 4.52 6.60 15.30
C ARG A 112 3.25 6.35 14.50
N ILE A 113 2.10 6.71 15.04
CA ILE A 113 0.79 6.49 14.42
C ILE A 113 0.12 7.83 14.20
N GLY A 114 -0.65 7.95 13.13
CA GLY A 114 -1.39 9.16 12.81
C GLY A 114 -2.68 8.84 12.06
N GLU A 115 -3.55 9.83 11.98
CA GLU A 115 -4.78 9.73 11.18
C GLU A 115 -4.45 9.59 9.69
N PHE A 116 -5.44 9.16 8.90
CA PHE A 116 -5.31 9.07 7.45
C PHE A 116 -4.98 10.44 6.84
N ASP A 117 -3.88 10.51 6.10
CA ASP A 117 -3.41 11.75 5.47
C ASP A 117 -3.88 11.81 4.01
N PHE A 118 -4.98 12.54 3.78
CA PHE A 118 -5.58 12.68 2.45
C PHE A 118 -4.70 13.44 1.46
N ASP A 119 -3.87 14.39 1.93
CA ASP A 119 -2.99 15.16 1.07
C ASP A 119 -1.83 14.29 0.57
N LEU A 120 -1.25 13.49 1.48
CA LEU A 120 -0.22 12.51 1.13
C LEU A 120 -0.77 11.42 0.20
N ALA A 121 -1.97 10.90 0.49
CA ALA A 121 -2.62 9.87 -0.32
C ALA A 121 -2.92 10.39 -1.74
N ASN A 122 -3.45 11.61 -1.87
CA ASN A 122 -3.68 12.27 -3.16
C ASN A 122 -2.40 12.42 -3.96
N ARG A 123 -1.34 12.95 -3.34
CA ARG A 123 -0.05 13.11 -4.00
C ARG A 123 0.53 11.78 -4.44
N SER A 124 0.41 10.75 -3.59
CA SER A 124 0.85 9.38 -3.91
C SER A 124 0.10 8.81 -5.11
N ALA A 125 -1.23 8.93 -5.14
CA ALA A 125 -2.06 8.43 -6.24
C ALA A 125 -1.75 9.13 -7.56
N MET A 126 -1.64 10.46 -7.54
CA MET A 126 -1.30 11.27 -8.71
C MET A 126 0.06 10.87 -9.31
N ILE A 127 1.10 10.74 -8.48
CA ILE A 127 2.46 10.45 -8.99
C ILE A 127 2.60 9.01 -9.47
N ASN A 128 1.95 8.05 -8.82
CA ASN A 128 2.02 6.65 -9.22
C ASN A 128 1.11 6.30 -10.40
N GLY A 129 0.17 7.18 -10.78
CA GLY A 129 -0.85 6.85 -11.77
C GLY A 129 -1.74 5.70 -11.30
N ALA A 130 -2.20 5.77 -10.03
CA ALA A 130 -2.97 4.71 -9.42
C ALA A 130 -4.25 4.41 -10.22
N THR A 131 -4.45 3.15 -10.59
CA THR A 131 -5.68 2.69 -11.23
C THR A 131 -6.68 2.17 -10.20
N GLN A 132 -6.18 1.69 -9.06
CA GLN A 132 -6.95 1.09 -7.98
C GLN A 132 -6.30 1.33 -6.63
N LEU A 133 -7.12 1.31 -5.57
CA LEU A 133 -6.67 1.40 -4.19
C LEU A 133 -7.01 0.13 -3.42
N ALA A 134 -6.09 -0.31 -2.57
CA ALA A 134 -6.33 -1.31 -1.55
C ALA A 134 -6.28 -0.66 -0.17
N LEU A 135 -7.33 -0.84 0.63
CA LEU A 135 -7.41 -0.29 1.97
C LEU A 135 -7.31 -1.39 3.02
N THR A 136 -6.29 -1.35 3.88
CA THR A 136 -6.08 -2.37 4.92
C THR A 136 -6.36 -1.86 6.32
N ASN A 137 -6.49 -2.79 7.26
CA ASN A 137 -6.69 -2.49 8.68
C ASN A 137 -8.00 -1.72 8.95
N VAL A 138 -9.04 -1.93 8.14
CA VAL A 138 -10.35 -1.29 8.37
C VAL A 138 -10.95 -1.75 9.70
N ASP A 139 -10.79 -3.04 10.02
CA ASP A 139 -11.20 -3.66 11.28
C ASP A 139 -10.52 -3.07 12.52
N ARG A 140 -9.30 -2.56 12.36
CA ARG A 140 -8.54 -1.95 13.46
C ARG A 140 -8.93 -0.50 13.73
N LEU A 141 -9.50 0.20 12.74
CA LEU A 141 -9.93 1.58 12.90
C LEU A 141 -11.44 1.69 13.18
N PHE A 142 -12.24 0.79 12.61
CA PHE A 142 -13.69 0.76 12.76
C PHE A 142 -14.12 -0.58 13.36
N ASP A 143 -14.51 -0.55 14.63
CA ASP A 143 -15.00 -1.73 15.35
C ASP A 143 -16.16 -2.40 14.62
N GLY A 144 -16.23 -3.73 14.71
CA GLY A 144 -17.31 -4.53 14.13
C GLY A 144 -17.09 -4.95 12.67
N ASN A 145 -15.94 -4.63 12.07
CA ASN A 145 -15.62 -5.05 10.70
C ASN A 145 -14.71 -6.28 10.62
N LYS A 146 -14.29 -6.87 11.75
CA LYS A 146 -13.33 -7.99 11.74
C LYS A 146 -13.91 -9.22 11.02
N GLY A 147 -13.23 -9.66 9.96
CA GLY A 147 -13.58 -10.86 9.20
C GLY A 147 -14.84 -10.72 8.32
N VAL A 148 -15.35 -9.50 8.15
CA VAL A 148 -16.48 -9.22 7.24
C VAL A 148 -16.09 -9.63 5.82
N LYS A 149 -17.00 -10.33 5.13
CA LYS A 149 -16.79 -10.92 3.79
C LYS A 149 -17.62 -10.27 2.69
N GLU A 150 -18.63 -9.49 3.05
CA GLU A 150 -19.51 -8.80 2.10
C GLU A 150 -19.50 -7.28 2.39
N TYR A 151 -19.50 -6.46 1.33
CA TYR A 151 -19.45 -5.00 1.48
C TYR A 151 -20.65 -4.47 2.27
N GLU A 152 -21.83 -5.06 2.07
CA GLU A 152 -23.09 -4.70 2.71
C GLU A 152 -23.06 -4.86 4.23
N GLU A 153 -22.21 -5.74 4.75
CA GLU A 153 -22.07 -6.03 6.18
C GLU A 153 -21.10 -5.07 6.89
N LEU A 154 -20.30 -4.29 6.14
CA LEU A 154 -19.44 -3.28 6.73
C LEU A 154 -20.25 -2.25 7.52
N THR A 155 -19.67 -1.78 8.62
CA THR A 155 -20.29 -0.73 9.42
C THR A 155 -20.45 0.57 8.62
N LYS A 156 -21.43 1.39 9.01
CA LYS A 156 -21.71 2.66 8.32
C LYS A 156 -20.49 3.58 8.28
N ASP A 157 -19.67 3.56 9.34
CA ASP A 157 -18.50 4.43 9.42
C ASP A 157 -17.36 3.94 8.53
N ALA A 158 -17.17 2.62 8.42
CA ALA A 158 -16.21 2.04 7.47
C ALA A 158 -16.60 2.36 6.01
N LYS A 159 -17.88 2.21 5.65
CA LYS A 159 -18.39 2.56 4.31
C LYS A 159 -18.18 4.04 4.00
N LYS A 160 -18.56 4.94 4.91
CA LYS A 160 -18.34 6.39 4.77
C LYS A 160 -16.87 6.73 4.61
N PHE A 161 -15.98 6.03 5.31
CA PHE A 161 -14.55 6.24 5.19
C PHE A 161 -14.03 5.81 3.81
N ILE A 162 -14.44 4.64 3.32
CA ILE A 162 -14.10 4.16 1.97
C ILE A 162 -14.61 5.16 0.92
N GLU A 163 -15.87 5.58 0.99
CA GLU A 163 -16.45 6.58 0.09
C GLU A 163 -15.68 7.90 0.14
N LYS A 164 -15.27 8.36 1.34
CA LYS A 164 -14.46 9.56 1.50
C LYS A 164 -13.09 9.41 0.86
N VAL A 165 -12.43 8.27 1.00
CA VAL A 165 -11.15 7.96 0.35
C VAL A 165 -11.29 8.03 -1.16
N GLU A 166 -12.30 7.37 -1.73
CA GLU A 166 -12.57 7.38 -3.17
C GLU A 166 -12.87 8.79 -3.69
N GLN A 167 -13.72 9.55 -2.99
CA GLN A 167 -14.07 10.92 -3.38
C GLN A 167 -12.87 11.87 -3.33
N ASN A 168 -11.99 11.73 -2.33
CA ASN A 168 -10.85 12.63 -2.17
C ASN A 168 -9.73 12.30 -3.15
N ILE A 169 -9.51 11.02 -3.47
CA ILE A 169 -8.40 10.57 -4.32
C ILE A 169 -8.80 10.48 -5.80
N GLY A 170 -10.09 10.25 -6.09
CA GLY A 170 -10.57 10.05 -7.46
C GLY A 170 -10.23 8.68 -8.05
N THR A 171 -9.83 7.72 -7.22
CA THR A 171 -9.48 6.34 -7.62
C THR A 171 -10.32 5.35 -6.80
N PRO A 172 -10.90 4.31 -7.41
CA PRO A 172 -11.73 3.35 -6.69
C PRO A 172 -10.92 2.52 -5.69
N VAL A 173 -11.51 2.28 -4.52
CA VAL A 173 -11.05 1.29 -3.53
C VAL A 173 -11.66 -0.04 -3.91
N THR A 174 -10.85 -0.90 -4.52
CA THR A 174 -11.28 -2.19 -5.06
C THR A 174 -10.93 -3.37 -4.15
N LEU A 175 -10.01 -3.18 -3.21
CA LEU A 175 -9.66 -4.20 -2.21
C LEU A 175 -9.79 -3.60 -0.80
N VAL A 176 -10.45 -4.32 0.11
CA VAL A 176 -10.61 -3.89 1.51
C VAL A 176 -10.26 -5.04 2.45
N SER A 177 -9.18 -4.90 3.22
CA SER A 177 -8.82 -5.88 4.25
C SER A 177 -9.57 -5.60 5.56
N THR A 178 -10.25 -6.63 6.05
CA THR A 178 -11.09 -6.67 7.25
C THR A 178 -10.45 -7.53 8.35
N GLY A 179 -9.19 -7.91 8.19
CA GLY A 179 -8.45 -8.72 9.14
C GLY A 179 -7.06 -9.10 8.64
N PRO A 180 -6.28 -9.85 9.44
CA PRO A 180 -4.91 -10.23 9.12
C PRO A 180 -4.81 -11.45 8.20
N ASP A 181 -5.86 -12.26 8.10
CA ASP A 181 -5.86 -13.47 7.28
C ASP A 181 -6.14 -13.15 5.81
N THR A 182 -5.60 -13.93 4.88
CA THR A 182 -5.77 -13.72 3.42
C THR A 182 -7.24 -13.66 3.03
N GLU A 183 -8.05 -14.52 3.64
CA GLU A 183 -9.49 -14.59 3.39
C GLU A 183 -10.24 -13.36 3.91
N ASP A 184 -9.68 -12.60 4.86
CA ASP A 184 -10.28 -11.37 5.43
C ASP A 184 -10.06 -10.17 4.50
N THR A 185 -10.44 -10.35 3.23
CA THR A 185 -10.35 -9.33 2.19
C THR A 185 -11.60 -9.34 1.35
N LEU A 186 -12.22 -8.18 1.20
CA LEU A 186 -13.27 -7.93 0.22
C LEU A 186 -12.61 -7.61 -1.13
N ASP A 187 -13.00 -8.34 -2.17
CA ASP A 187 -12.62 -8.07 -3.56
C ASP A 187 -13.80 -7.44 -4.28
N LEU A 188 -13.68 -6.14 -4.58
CA LEU A 188 -14.72 -5.31 -5.19
C LEU A 188 -14.40 -4.97 -6.65
N ARG A 189 -13.45 -5.69 -7.28
CA ARG A 189 -12.99 -5.39 -8.64
C ARG A 189 -14.07 -5.64 -9.68
N SER A 190 -14.90 -6.67 -9.51
CA SER A 190 -16.01 -6.96 -10.43
C SER A 190 -17.09 -5.88 -10.45
N GLU A 191 -17.22 -5.13 -9.37
CA GLU A 191 -18.24 -4.11 -9.18
C GLU A 191 -17.73 -2.71 -9.56
N LYS A 192 -16.41 -2.49 -9.50
CA LYS A 192 -15.80 -1.16 -9.59
C LYS A 192 -14.91 -0.91 -10.80
N LEU A 193 -14.49 -1.94 -11.54
CA LEU A 193 -13.71 -1.83 -12.79
C LEU A 193 -14.55 -2.28 -13.99
#